data_AF-A0A060T530-F1
#
_entry.id   AF-A0A060T530-F1
#
_cell.length_a   1.000
_cell.length_b   1.000
_cell.length_c   1.000
_cell.angle_alpha   90.00
_cell.angle_beta   90.00
_cell.angle_gamma   90.00
#
_symmetry.space_group_name_H-M   'P 1'
#
loop_
_entity.id
_entity.type
_entity.pdbx_description
1 polymer ?
#
loop_
_entity_poly.entity_id
_entity_poly.type
_entity_poly.pdbx_seq_one_letter_code
_entity_poly.pdbx_strand_id
1 'polypeptide(L)'
;MDQEKLRKRAERFAKPVERPQEYGLPSRGEDRRLTEDKRARQQLYARVQTEFVQYCHDHDKTIAGHSLAQLALESISPKIRHQWRSSHSESSLHCPESSKVTIESILMSLRKLREAVLATPDIFSKHIYLLSVKAALIAGQYQTYLPALRHLMALEEKKLLLKHETQLVYDLYVIHMANQRERQEVSSHIHLASPSAQTAALAFLTGNYFRWINGFKSEKNPWRYLVMAQGHPSIVKQALEAISKSYMTMKVSSLETLTACSWPDLLNYGCTFTRENDTVVIRRRNTNTARASSNNK
;
A
#
# COMPACT_ATOMS: atom_id res chain seq x y z
N MET A 1 49.28 1.07 -30.76
CA MET A 1 47.83 0.77 -30.70
C MET A 1 47.17 1.09 -29.34
N ASP A 2 47.91 1.19 -28.22
CA ASP A 2 47.30 1.51 -26.92
C ASP A 2 47.01 2.99 -26.67
N GLN A 3 47.78 3.90 -27.26
CA GLN A 3 47.56 5.34 -27.10
C GLN A 3 46.23 5.82 -27.72
N GLU A 4 45.77 5.18 -28.78
CA GLU A 4 44.49 5.52 -29.41
C GLU A 4 43.29 5.04 -28.58
N LYS A 5 43.43 3.89 -27.90
CA LYS A 5 42.43 3.41 -26.92
C LYS A 5 42.38 4.31 -25.68
N LEU A 6 43.53 4.78 -25.21
CA LEU A 6 43.62 5.74 -24.11
C LEU A 6 43.03 7.11 -24.48
N ARG A 7 43.28 7.61 -25.69
CA ARG A 7 42.64 8.83 -26.21
C ARG A 7 41.13 8.69 -26.36
N LYS A 8 40.64 7.60 -26.95
CA LYS A 8 39.20 7.33 -27.04
C LYS A 8 38.54 7.19 -25.67
N ARG A 9 39.27 6.71 -24.66
CA ARG A 9 38.79 6.68 -23.27
C ARG A 9 38.76 8.08 -22.67
N ALA A 10 39.82 8.87 -22.82
CA ALA A 10 39.87 10.26 -22.35
C ALA A 10 38.79 11.14 -23.01
N GLU A 11 38.56 11.00 -24.32
CA GLU A 11 37.52 11.74 -25.07
C GLU A 11 36.10 11.37 -24.64
N ARG A 12 35.86 10.12 -24.19
CA ARG A 12 34.57 9.72 -23.58
C ARG A 12 34.33 10.38 -22.23
N PHE A 13 35.37 10.63 -21.44
CA PHE A 13 35.27 11.28 -20.13
C PHE A 13 35.46 12.82 -20.19
N ALA A 14 35.95 13.36 -21.30
CA ALA A 14 36.16 14.80 -21.52
C ALA A 14 34.94 15.52 -22.09
N LYS A 15 33.90 14.80 -22.55
CA LYS A 15 32.63 15.44 -22.88
C LYS A 15 32.06 16.07 -21.60
N PRO A 16 31.69 17.37 -21.61
CA PRO A 16 30.98 17.95 -20.48
C PRO A 16 29.73 17.11 -20.27
N VAL A 17 29.63 16.47 -19.11
CA VAL A 17 28.40 15.77 -18.74
C VAL A 17 27.36 16.88 -18.60
N GLU A 18 26.53 17.06 -19.63
CA GLU A 18 25.26 17.76 -19.48
C GLU A 18 24.60 17.11 -18.27
N ARG A 19 24.47 17.88 -17.17
CA ARG A 19 23.96 17.35 -15.92
C ARG A 19 22.59 16.76 -16.23
N PRO A 20 22.41 15.42 -16.18
CA PRO A 20 21.12 14.86 -16.51
C PRO A 20 20.11 15.45 -15.51
N GLN A 21 18.99 15.93 -16.04
CA GLN A 21 17.87 16.43 -15.24
C GLN A 21 17.34 15.33 -14.30
N GLU A 22 17.60 14.07 -14.63
CA GLU A 22 17.30 12.91 -13.81
C GLU A 22 18.52 12.43 -13.02
N TYR A 23 18.29 12.09 -11.75
CA TYR A 23 19.28 11.48 -10.89
C TYR A 23 19.39 9.98 -11.16
N GLY A 24 20.60 9.41 -11.11
CA GLY A 24 20.83 7.96 -11.18
C GLY A 24 20.60 7.25 -9.84
N LEU A 25 20.71 5.92 -9.82
CA LEU A 25 20.68 5.12 -8.60
C LEU A 25 22.06 5.12 -7.90
N PRO A 26 22.17 5.56 -6.63
CA PRO A 26 23.43 5.51 -5.88
C PRO A 26 24.01 4.10 -5.78
N SER A 27 23.16 3.07 -5.59
CA SER A 27 23.59 1.67 -5.47
C SER A 27 24.28 1.11 -6.72
N ARG A 28 23.97 1.67 -7.90
CA ARG A 28 24.57 1.28 -9.18
C ARG A 28 25.80 2.11 -9.53
N GLY A 29 26.17 3.07 -8.69
CA GLY A 29 27.26 4.02 -8.97
C GLY A 29 26.96 4.98 -10.12
N GLU A 30 25.70 5.06 -10.57
CA GLU A 30 25.28 5.90 -11.70
C GLU A 30 25.38 7.39 -11.35
N ASP A 31 25.03 7.75 -10.12
CA ASP A 31 25.01 9.14 -9.67
C ASP A 31 25.22 9.25 -8.15
N ARG A 32 26.24 10.00 -7.74
CA ARG A 32 26.56 10.28 -6.33
C ARG A 32 26.07 11.65 -5.85
N ARG A 33 25.50 12.48 -6.73
CA ARG A 33 25.02 13.83 -6.40
C ARG A 33 24.03 13.81 -5.23
N LEU A 34 23.14 12.82 -5.19
CA LEU A 34 22.19 12.68 -4.08
C LEU A 34 22.85 12.25 -2.77
N THR A 35 23.95 11.51 -2.79
CA THR A 35 24.67 11.09 -1.57
C THR A 35 25.50 12.25 -1.01
N GLU A 36 26.12 13.04 -1.88
CA GLU A 36 27.05 14.11 -1.51
C GLU A 36 26.35 15.44 -1.22
N ASP A 37 25.33 15.82 -2.00
CA ASP A 37 24.65 17.11 -1.89
C ASP A 37 23.30 17.02 -1.17
N LYS A 38 23.24 17.59 0.04
CA LYS A 38 22.02 17.72 0.83
C LYS A 38 20.96 18.58 0.13
N ARG A 39 21.35 19.62 -0.62
CA ARG A 39 20.42 20.51 -1.32
C ARG A 39 19.73 19.77 -2.47
N ALA A 40 20.49 18.98 -3.23
CA ALA A 40 19.93 18.11 -4.27
C ALA A 40 18.88 17.14 -3.70
N ARG A 41 19.16 16.50 -2.55
CA ARG A 41 18.18 15.62 -1.87
C ARG A 41 16.89 16.36 -1.51
N GLN A 42 17.00 17.57 -0.95
CA GLN A 42 15.85 18.37 -0.57
C GLN A 42 15.02 18.82 -1.78
N GLN A 43 15.68 19.20 -2.88
CA GLN A 43 15.01 19.58 -4.12
C GLN A 43 14.26 18.41 -4.75
N LEU A 44 14.90 17.23 -4.85
CA LEU A 44 14.24 16.04 -5.36
C LEU A 44 13.08 15.62 -4.47
N TYR A 45 13.24 15.66 -3.14
CA TYR A 45 12.16 15.33 -2.22
C TYR A 45 10.97 16.29 -2.35
N ALA A 46 11.21 17.60 -2.47
CA ALA A 46 10.16 18.58 -2.71
C ALA A 46 9.39 18.29 -4.01
N ARG A 47 10.11 17.99 -5.10
CA ARG A 47 9.51 17.60 -6.38
C ARG A 47 8.64 16.35 -6.24
N VAL A 48 9.15 15.30 -5.59
CA VAL A 48 8.43 14.05 -5.33
C VAL A 48 7.16 14.29 -4.51
N GLN A 49 7.21 15.18 -3.52
CA GLN A 49 6.02 15.55 -2.74
C GLN A 49 4.94 16.18 -3.62
N THR A 50 5.31 17.09 -4.52
CA THR A 50 4.37 17.69 -5.47
C THR A 50 3.81 16.66 -6.45
N GLU A 51 4.66 15.84 -7.07
CA GLU A 51 4.25 14.76 -7.97
C GLU A 51 3.31 13.76 -7.28
N PHE A 52 3.59 13.42 -6.02
CA PHE A 52 2.75 12.52 -5.23
C PHE A 52 1.34 13.07 -4.99
N VAL A 53 1.22 14.36 -4.62
CA VAL A 53 -0.11 14.96 -4.43
C VAL A 53 -0.83 15.12 -5.77
N GLN A 54 -0.13 15.51 -6.84
CA GLN A 54 -0.71 15.57 -8.18
C GLN A 54 -1.29 14.23 -8.59
N TYR A 55 -0.52 13.15 -8.46
CA TYR A 55 -0.99 11.79 -8.76
C TYR A 55 -2.23 11.41 -7.94
N CYS A 56 -2.23 11.71 -6.65
CA CYS A 56 -3.35 11.43 -5.75
C CYS A 56 -4.59 12.28 -6.05
N HIS A 57 -4.41 13.49 -6.59
CA HIS A 57 -5.49 14.36 -7.05
C HIS A 57 -6.11 13.84 -8.36
N ASP A 58 -5.27 13.45 -9.32
CA ASP A 58 -5.71 12.93 -10.62
C ASP A 58 -6.42 11.57 -10.51
N HIS A 59 -6.06 10.78 -9.50
CA HIS A 59 -6.64 9.45 -9.22
C HIS A 59 -7.47 9.45 -7.93
N ASP A 60 -8.10 10.58 -7.60
CA ASP A 60 -8.78 10.71 -6.32
C ASP A 60 -9.91 9.69 -6.17
N LYS A 61 -9.94 9.05 -5.01
CA LYS A 61 -10.95 8.06 -4.62
C LYS A 61 -11.10 8.07 -3.11
N THR A 62 -12.25 7.64 -2.64
CA THR A 62 -12.52 7.53 -1.20
C THR A 62 -11.88 6.26 -0.63
N ILE A 63 -11.04 6.42 0.40
CA ILE A 63 -10.39 5.33 1.15
C ILE A 63 -10.78 5.49 2.61
N ALA A 64 -11.49 4.51 3.18
CA ALA A 64 -11.98 4.57 4.56
C ALA A 64 -12.75 5.87 4.90
N GLY A 65 -13.49 6.43 3.93
CA GLY A 65 -14.23 7.70 4.10
C GLY A 65 -13.41 8.98 3.86
N HIS A 66 -12.13 8.86 3.50
CA HIS A 66 -11.24 10.00 3.23
C HIS A 66 -10.91 10.11 1.73
N SER A 67 -10.85 11.33 1.19
CA SER A 67 -10.30 11.60 -0.15
C SER A 67 -8.80 11.30 -0.16
N LEU A 68 -8.35 10.55 -1.18
CA LEU A 68 -6.93 10.24 -1.38
C LEU A 68 -6.09 11.52 -1.54
N ALA A 69 -6.61 12.52 -2.26
CA ALA A 69 -5.96 13.81 -2.41
C ALA A 69 -5.73 14.51 -1.05
N GLN A 70 -6.71 14.46 -0.15
CA GLN A 70 -6.57 15.02 1.20
C GLN A 70 -5.50 14.28 2.01
N LEU A 71 -5.48 12.95 1.97
CA LEU A 71 -4.48 12.14 2.66
C LEU A 71 -3.07 12.40 2.16
N ALA A 72 -2.91 12.63 0.86
CA ALA A 72 -1.64 12.99 0.26
C ALA A 72 -1.15 14.36 0.76
N LEU A 73 -2.02 15.37 0.82
CA LEU A 73 -1.71 16.69 1.37
C LEU A 73 -1.28 16.63 2.84
N GLU A 74 -1.94 15.79 3.64
CA GLU A 74 -1.61 15.57 5.05
C GLU A 74 -0.23 14.89 5.23
N SER A 75 0.25 14.20 4.20
CA SER A 75 1.47 13.40 4.24
C SER A 75 2.74 14.12 3.78
N ILE A 76 2.60 15.30 3.16
CA ILE A 76 3.71 16.12 2.69
C ILE A 76 4.07 17.24 3.67
N SER A 77 5.21 17.88 3.43
CA SER A 77 5.69 18.99 4.27
C SER A 77 4.75 20.21 4.23
N PRO A 78 4.61 20.98 5.32
CA PRO A 78 3.74 22.17 5.35
C PRO A 78 4.08 23.17 4.23
N LYS A 79 5.37 23.36 3.94
CA LYS A 79 5.84 24.26 2.88
C LYS A 79 5.27 23.88 1.51
N ILE A 80 5.39 22.61 1.13
CA ILE A 80 4.86 22.13 -0.17
C ILE A 80 3.33 22.14 -0.16
N ARG A 81 2.68 21.84 0.98
CA ARG A 81 1.23 21.92 1.12
C ARG A 81 0.70 23.34 0.87
N HIS A 82 1.34 24.36 1.45
CA HIS A 82 0.96 25.75 1.23
C HIS A 82 1.20 26.19 -0.21
N GLN A 83 2.38 25.87 -0.76
CA GLN A 83 2.72 26.18 -2.15
C GLN A 83 1.71 25.56 -3.13
N TRP A 84 1.34 24.30 -2.89
CA TRP A 84 0.32 23.62 -3.68
C TRP A 84 -1.01 24.39 -3.52
N ARG A 85 -1.60 24.52 -2.31
CA ARG A 85 -2.88 25.25 -2.15
C ARG A 85 -2.95 26.62 -2.83
N SER A 86 -1.89 27.43 -2.75
CA SER A 86 -1.82 28.74 -3.43
C SER A 86 -1.88 28.62 -4.95
N SER A 87 -1.25 27.59 -5.53
CA SER A 87 -1.16 27.40 -6.97
C SER A 87 -2.46 26.90 -7.63
N HIS A 88 -3.46 26.42 -6.88
CA HIS A 88 -4.80 26.15 -7.46
C HIS A 88 -5.93 26.92 -6.78
N SER A 89 -5.64 27.88 -5.89
CA SER A 89 -6.62 28.90 -5.51
C SER A 89 -6.73 30.03 -6.55
N GLU A 90 -5.69 30.23 -7.36
CA GLU A 90 -5.69 31.13 -8.52
C GLU A 90 -5.97 30.32 -9.79
N SER A 91 -7.25 30.18 -10.14
CA SER A 91 -7.68 29.34 -11.26
C SER A 91 -7.29 29.90 -12.63
N SER A 92 -6.82 28.99 -13.49
CA SER A 92 -6.77 29.04 -14.97
C SER A 92 -5.76 29.98 -15.64
N LEU A 93 -4.70 29.38 -16.20
CA LEU A 93 -4.39 29.31 -17.64
C LEU A 93 -3.06 28.55 -17.79
N HIS A 94 -3.06 27.51 -18.63
CA HIS A 94 -1.90 26.68 -18.99
C HIS A 94 -1.33 25.75 -17.90
N CYS A 95 -1.79 24.49 -17.89
CA CYS A 95 -0.87 23.39 -17.58
C CYS A 95 -0.07 23.12 -18.86
N PRO A 96 1.26 23.35 -18.91
CA PRO A 96 2.06 22.78 -19.99
C PRO A 96 1.91 21.25 -19.92
N GLU A 97 1.92 20.60 -21.08
CA GLU A 97 1.84 19.15 -21.24
C GLU A 97 2.93 18.45 -20.41
N SER A 98 2.63 18.24 -19.12
CA SER A 98 3.46 17.51 -18.18
C SER A 98 3.28 16.05 -18.51
N SER A 99 4.38 15.40 -18.89
CA SER A 99 4.51 13.94 -18.90
C SER A 99 3.72 13.34 -17.75
N LYS A 100 2.67 12.55 -18.05
CA LYS A 100 1.72 12.02 -17.05
C LYS A 100 2.49 11.44 -15.87
N VAL A 101 2.36 12.07 -14.69
CA VAL A 101 3.03 11.61 -13.48
C VAL A 101 2.50 10.22 -13.13
N THR A 102 3.38 9.24 -12.99
CA THR A 102 2.99 7.86 -12.66
C THR A 102 3.41 7.52 -11.24
N ILE A 103 2.69 6.60 -10.60
CA ILE A 103 3.09 6.12 -9.27
C ILE A 103 4.47 5.44 -9.31
N GLU A 104 4.81 4.79 -10.43
CA GLU A 104 6.10 4.14 -10.62
C GLU A 104 7.26 5.14 -10.66
N SER A 105 7.10 6.28 -11.35
CA SER A 105 8.13 7.34 -11.37
C SER A 105 8.34 7.96 -9.98
N ILE A 106 7.26 8.11 -9.20
CA ILE A 106 7.30 8.56 -7.81
C ILE A 106 8.07 7.55 -6.95
N LEU A 107 7.72 6.27 -7.02
CA LEU A 107 8.38 5.21 -6.25
C LEU A 107 9.86 5.05 -6.62
N MET A 108 10.22 5.23 -7.90
CA MET A 108 11.60 5.23 -8.35
C MET A 108 12.39 6.41 -7.80
N SER A 109 11.80 7.61 -7.77
CA SER A 109 12.44 8.79 -7.18
C SER A 109 12.61 8.63 -5.65
N LEU A 110 11.61 8.06 -4.98
CA LEU A 110 11.70 7.70 -3.56
C LEU A 110 12.77 6.63 -3.29
N ARG A 111 12.94 5.65 -4.20
CA ARG A 111 14.03 4.68 -4.11
C ARG A 111 15.40 5.37 -4.18
N LYS A 112 15.61 6.26 -5.15
CA LYS A 112 16.86 7.05 -5.29
C LYS A 112 17.16 7.82 -3.99
N LEU A 113 16.12 8.45 -3.40
CA LEU A 113 16.25 9.16 -2.13
C LEU A 113 16.58 8.23 -0.95
N ARG A 114 15.89 7.08 -0.82
CA ARG A 114 16.17 6.11 0.26
C ARG A 114 17.60 5.58 0.20
N GLU A 115 18.11 5.26 -0.98
CA GLU A 115 19.49 4.80 -1.17
C GLU A 115 20.50 5.90 -0.78
N ALA A 116 20.22 7.16 -1.11
CA ALA A 116 21.08 8.29 -0.78
C ALA A 116 21.16 8.63 0.71
N VAL A 117 20.12 8.30 1.49
CA VAL A 117 20.06 8.60 2.94
C VAL A 117 20.28 7.39 3.84
N LEU A 118 20.53 6.21 3.27
CA LEU A 118 20.64 4.94 4.01
C LEU A 118 21.72 4.98 5.10
N ALA A 119 22.85 5.65 4.83
CA ALA A 119 23.98 5.73 5.76
C ALA A 119 23.76 6.73 6.91
N THR A 120 22.84 7.69 6.77
CA THR A 120 22.65 8.80 7.71
C THR A 120 21.22 8.78 8.27
N PRO A 121 20.99 8.12 9.41
CA PRO A 121 19.69 8.15 10.07
C PRO A 121 19.45 9.56 10.66
N ASP A 122 18.54 10.32 10.05
CA ASP A 122 18.17 11.66 10.50
C ASP A 122 16.66 11.87 10.39
N ILE A 123 16.19 13.01 10.90
CA ILE A 123 14.77 13.38 10.82
C ILE A 123 14.32 13.45 9.34
N PHE A 124 15.20 13.85 8.43
CA PHE A 124 14.88 13.94 7.00
C PHE A 124 14.67 12.55 6.37
N SER A 125 15.55 11.58 6.66
CA SER A 125 15.42 10.21 6.17
C SER A 125 14.13 9.58 6.70
N LYS A 126 13.78 9.77 7.98
CA LYS A 126 12.47 9.36 8.52
C LYS A 126 11.30 9.81 7.63
N HIS A 127 11.25 11.07 7.24
CA HIS A 127 10.18 11.60 6.39
C HIS A 127 10.15 10.95 5.00
N ILE A 128 11.32 10.72 4.38
CA ILE A 128 11.42 10.00 3.10
C ILE A 128 10.83 8.59 3.23
N TYR A 129 11.19 7.86 4.28
CA TYR A 129 10.70 6.50 4.51
C TYR A 129 9.20 6.46 4.81
N LEU A 130 8.67 7.40 5.61
CA LEU A 130 7.22 7.50 5.86
C LEU A 130 6.44 7.81 4.58
N LEU A 131 6.92 8.73 3.75
CA LEU A 131 6.28 9.00 2.45
C LEU A 131 6.39 7.80 1.51
N SER A 132 7.52 7.08 1.54
CA SER A 132 7.73 5.85 0.77
C SER A 132 6.74 4.76 1.13
N VAL A 133 6.47 4.56 2.43
CA VAL A 133 5.45 3.61 2.89
C VAL A 133 4.08 4.00 2.34
N LYS A 134 3.68 5.26 2.49
CA LYS A 134 2.37 5.76 2.05
C LYS A 134 2.17 5.64 0.54
N ALA A 135 3.15 6.07 -0.25
CA ALA A 135 3.09 5.95 -1.71
C ALA A 135 3.03 4.48 -2.17
N ALA A 136 3.83 3.61 -1.55
CA ALA A 136 3.83 2.18 -1.87
C ALA A 136 2.54 1.46 -1.43
N LEU A 137 1.90 1.90 -0.35
CA LEU A 137 0.58 1.41 0.06
C LEU A 137 -0.50 1.77 -0.96
N ILE A 138 -0.49 3.01 -1.46
CA ILE A 138 -1.42 3.43 -2.53
C ILE A 138 -1.19 2.61 -3.81
N ALA A 139 0.08 2.31 -4.12
CA ALA A 139 0.45 1.46 -5.24
C ALA A 139 0.15 -0.04 -5.03
N GLY A 140 -0.15 -0.47 -3.80
CA GLY A 140 -0.30 -1.89 -3.45
C GLY A 140 1.01 -2.71 -3.51
N GLN A 141 2.18 -2.07 -3.46
CA GLN A 141 3.49 -2.72 -3.65
C GLN A 141 4.18 -3.02 -2.30
N TYR A 142 3.98 -4.23 -1.78
CA TYR A 142 4.57 -4.66 -0.51
C TYR A 142 6.09 -4.79 -0.54
N GLN A 143 6.67 -5.08 -1.70
CA GLN A 143 8.12 -5.15 -1.89
C GLN A 143 8.80 -3.80 -1.58
N THR A 144 8.06 -2.69 -1.67
CA THR A 144 8.59 -1.35 -1.45
C THR A 144 8.33 -0.86 -0.01
N TYR A 145 7.12 -1.05 0.54
CA TYR A 145 6.80 -0.55 1.88
C TYR A 145 7.37 -1.44 2.99
N LEU A 146 7.47 -2.76 2.82
CA LEU A 146 7.92 -3.64 3.89
C LEU A 146 9.38 -3.38 4.32
N PRO A 147 10.36 -3.24 3.38
CA PRO A 147 11.71 -2.83 3.76
C PRO A 147 11.74 -1.41 4.38
N ALA A 148 10.84 -0.52 3.96
CA ALA A 148 10.73 0.81 4.54
C ALA A 148 10.24 0.79 5.99
N LEU A 149 9.24 -0.05 6.29
CA LEU A 149 8.75 -0.26 7.66
C LEU A 149 9.84 -0.82 8.55
N ARG A 150 10.57 -1.86 8.10
CA ARG A 150 11.69 -2.44 8.87
C ARG A 150 12.79 -1.41 9.14
N HIS A 151 13.12 -0.57 8.16
CA HIS A 151 14.07 0.53 8.37
C HIS A 151 13.53 1.55 9.39
N LEU A 152 12.25 1.93 9.33
CA LEU A 152 11.64 2.82 10.31
C LEU A 152 11.68 2.21 11.73
N MET A 153 11.39 0.92 11.88
CA MET A 153 11.52 0.22 13.17
C MET A 153 12.96 0.31 13.71
N ALA A 154 13.98 0.12 12.87
CA ALA A 154 15.38 0.31 13.28
C ALA A 154 15.73 1.78 13.64
N LEU A 155 15.02 2.78 13.09
CA LEU A 155 15.16 4.18 13.51
C LEU A 155 14.49 4.46 14.86
N GLU A 156 13.51 3.65 15.25
CA GLU A 156 12.84 3.77 16.55
C GLU A 156 13.80 3.47 17.70
N GLU A 157 14.69 2.48 17.53
CA GLU A 157 15.75 2.18 18.50
C GLU A 157 16.63 3.41 18.78
N LYS A 158 16.74 4.31 17.78
CA LYS A 158 17.45 5.59 17.87
C LYS A 158 16.57 6.76 18.36
N LYS A 159 15.33 6.48 18.79
CA LYS A 159 14.33 7.43 19.30
C LYS A 159 14.00 8.59 18.35
N LEU A 160 14.06 8.37 17.04
CA LEU A 160 13.76 9.38 16.03
C LEU A 160 12.27 9.47 15.66
N LEU A 161 11.49 8.42 15.98
CA LEU A 161 10.06 8.33 15.70
C LEU A 161 9.22 8.91 16.84
N LEU A 162 8.16 9.62 16.47
CA LEU A 162 7.13 10.06 17.40
C LEU A 162 6.22 8.87 17.75
N LYS A 163 5.61 8.89 18.94
CA LYS A 163 4.73 7.79 19.40
C LYS A 163 3.65 7.38 18.40
N HIS A 164 3.00 8.35 17.74
CA HIS A 164 1.97 8.07 16.74
C HIS A 164 2.55 7.50 15.43
N GLU A 165 3.78 7.89 15.06
CA GLU A 165 4.47 7.35 13.89
C GLU A 165 4.89 5.90 14.17
N THR A 166 5.45 5.63 15.34
CA THR A 166 5.77 4.29 15.84
C THR A 166 4.53 3.39 15.79
N GLN A 167 3.42 3.85 16.37
CA GLN A 167 2.19 3.07 16.40
C GLN A 167 1.67 2.77 14.99
N LEU A 168 1.71 3.75 14.07
CA LEU A 168 1.36 3.54 12.67
C LEU A 168 2.27 2.50 12.01
N VAL A 169 3.58 2.55 12.23
CA VAL A 169 4.55 1.60 11.65
C VAL A 169 4.25 0.18 12.11
N TYR A 170 4.05 -0.05 13.41
CA TYR A 170 3.72 -1.38 13.94
C TYR A 170 2.34 -1.85 13.54
N ASP A 171 1.34 -0.97 13.50
CA ASP A 171 0.00 -1.30 13.02
C ASP A 171 0.05 -1.88 11.61
N LEU A 172 0.75 -1.19 10.70
CA LEU A 172 0.89 -1.63 9.30
C LEU A 172 1.71 -2.92 9.20
N TYR A 173 2.81 -3.03 9.95
CA TYR A 173 3.67 -4.22 9.95
C TYR A 173 2.91 -5.45 10.43
N VAL A 174 2.26 -5.39 11.60
CA VAL A 174 1.56 -6.52 12.22
C VAL A 174 0.38 -6.99 11.38
N ILE A 175 -0.40 -6.07 10.80
CA ILE A 175 -1.50 -6.44 9.88
C ILE A 175 -0.92 -7.12 8.63
N HIS A 176 0.17 -6.61 8.06
CA HIS A 176 0.80 -7.24 6.89
C HIS A 176 1.35 -8.64 7.21
N MET A 177 2.07 -8.81 8.32
CA MET A 177 2.58 -10.12 8.77
C MET A 177 1.43 -11.10 9.03
N ALA A 178 0.31 -10.63 9.59
CA ALA A 178 -0.88 -11.44 9.76
C ALA A 178 -1.45 -11.92 8.41
N ASN A 179 -1.51 -11.03 7.40
CA ASN A 179 -1.93 -11.37 6.04
C ASN A 179 -1.04 -12.45 5.40
N GLN A 180 0.27 -12.42 5.67
CA GLN A 180 1.23 -13.45 5.23
C GLN A 180 1.19 -14.73 6.09
N ARG A 181 0.38 -14.75 7.17
CA ARG A 181 0.26 -15.84 8.15
C ARG A 181 1.56 -16.12 8.93
N GLU A 182 2.43 -15.12 9.05
CA GLU A 182 3.67 -15.20 9.83
C GLU A 182 3.39 -14.99 11.32
N ARG A 183 2.88 -16.04 11.99
CA ARG A 183 2.43 -15.97 13.40
C ARG A 183 3.53 -15.53 14.37
N GLN A 184 4.78 -15.95 14.11
CA GLN A 184 5.92 -15.63 14.97
C GLN A 184 6.21 -14.13 14.95
N GLU A 185 6.31 -13.52 13.77
CA GLU A 185 6.52 -12.07 13.59
C GLU A 185 5.40 -11.26 14.24
N VAL A 186 4.15 -11.67 14.05
CA VAL A 186 3.01 -11.03 14.71
C VAL A 186 3.15 -11.11 16.22
N SER A 187 3.43 -12.29 16.79
CA SER A 187 3.56 -12.46 18.23
C SER A 187 4.65 -11.59 18.85
N SER A 188 5.77 -11.39 18.15
CA SER A 188 6.88 -10.56 18.61
C SER A 188 6.50 -9.08 18.72
N HIS A 189 5.70 -8.58 17.78
CA HIS A 189 5.45 -7.14 17.63
C HIS A 189 4.02 -6.68 17.96
N ILE A 190 3.10 -7.61 18.24
CA ILE A 190 1.68 -7.30 18.47
C ILE A 190 1.45 -6.33 19.64
N HIS A 191 2.25 -6.41 20.69
CA HIS A 191 2.11 -5.56 21.88
C HIS A 191 2.42 -4.08 21.62
N LEU A 192 3.15 -3.78 20.54
CA LEU A 192 3.52 -2.42 20.12
C LEU A 192 2.47 -1.79 19.19
N ALA A 193 1.56 -2.61 18.64
CA ALA A 193 0.48 -2.15 17.78
C ALA A 193 -0.70 -1.61 18.61
N SER A 194 -1.54 -0.79 17.99
CA SER A 194 -2.82 -0.33 18.53
C SER A 194 -3.78 -1.50 18.80
N PRO A 195 -4.67 -1.42 19.80
CA PRO A 195 -5.64 -2.48 20.09
C PRO A 195 -6.52 -2.86 18.89
N SER A 196 -6.83 -1.89 18.02
CA SER A 196 -7.59 -2.11 16.79
C SER A 196 -6.79 -2.91 15.76
N ALA A 197 -5.50 -2.62 15.55
CA ALA A 197 -4.65 -3.40 14.67
C ALA A 197 -4.37 -4.81 15.23
N GLN A 198 -4.17 -4.93 16.55
CA GLN A 198 -4.03 -6.22 17.23
C GLN A 198 -5.25 -7.10 17.00
N THR A 199 -6.46 -6.54 17.19
CA THR A 199 -7.72 -7.26 16.98
C THR A 199 -7.87 -7.72 15.53
N ALA A 200 -7.53 -6.85 14.57
CA ALA A 200 -7.56 -7.21 13.14
C ALA A 200 -6.57 -8.33 12.83
N ALA A 201 -5.33 -8.24 13.28
CA ALA A 201 -4.29 -9.25 13.05
C ALA A 201 -4.66 -10.61 13.67
N LEU A 202 -5.11 -10.62 14.93
CA LEU A 202 -5.54 -11.84 15.62
C LEU A 202 -6.79 -12.45 14.96
N ALA A 203 -7.78 -11.63 14.57
CA ALA A 203 -8.96 -12.10 13.86
C ALA A 203 -8.58 -12.77 12.54
N PHE A 204 -7.61 -12.22 11.81
CA PHE A 204 -7.09 -12.82 10.58
C PHE A 204 -6.43 -14.17 10.84
N LEU A 205 -5.51 -14.24 11.82
CA LEU A 205 -4.76 -15.46 12.13
C LEU A 205 -5.63 -16.59 12.71
N THR A 206 -6.69 -16.24 13.44
CA THR A 206 -7.64 -17.21 14.00
C THR A 206 -8.72 -17.62 12.99
N GLY A 207 -8.81 -16.96 11.83
CA GLY A 207 -9.87 -17.19 10.85
C GLY A 207 -11.24 -16.68 11.29
N ASN A 208 -11.30 -15.78 12.27
CA ASN A 208 -12.55 -15.14 12.70
C ASN A 208 -12.95 -14.05 11.71
N TYR A 209 -13.53 -14.48 10.58
CA TYR A 209 -13.91 -13.59 9.49
C TYR A 209 -14.91 -12.51 9.94
N PHE A 210 -15.85 -12.82 10.84
CA PHE A 210 -16.86 -11.87 11.30
C PHE A 210 -16.22 -10.67 12.03
N ARG A 211 -15.33 -10.94 13.01
CA ARG A 211 -14.62 -9.87 13.72
C ARG A 211 -13.73 -9.08 12.79
N TRP A 212 -13.04 -9.76 11.87
CA TRP A 212 -12.15 -9.11 10.90
C TRP A 212 -12.93 -8.16 9.97
N ILE A 213 -14.05 -8.64 9.39
CA ILE A 213 -14.86 -7.87 8.43
C ILE A 213 -15.55 -6.69 9.11
N ASN A 214 -16.06 -6.86 10.33
CA ASN A 214 -16.61 -5.74 11.10
C ASN A 214 -15.54 -4.69 11.41
N GLY A 215 -14.35 -5.15 11.82
CA GLY A 215 -13.18 -4.28 12.00
C GLY A 215 -12.85 -3.51 10.74
N PHE A 216 -12.79 -4.20 9.59
CA PHE A 216 -12.51 -3.61 8.28
C PHE A 216 -13.52 -2.53 7.88
N LYS A 217 -14.82 -2.76 8.08
CA LYS A 217 -15.88 -1.76 7.80
C LYS A 217 -15.80 -0.54 8.71
N SER A 218 -15.42 -0.74 9.97
CA SER A 218 -15.31 0.33 10.97
C SER A 218 -13.97 1.06 10.97
N GLU A 219 -13.02 0.66 10.11
CA GLU A 219 -11.68 1.19 10.09
C GLU A 219 -11.68 2.65 9.62
N LYS A 220 -11.10 3.53 10.45
CA LYS A 220 -11.03 4.97 10.20
C LYS A 220 -9.66 5.39 9.68
N ASN A 221 -8.61 4.63 9.98
CA ASN A 221 -7.27 4.93 9.52
C ASN A 221 -7.10 4.39 8.09
N PRO A 222 -6.94 5.27 7.08
CA PRO A 222 -6.88 4.85 5.68
C PRO A 222 -5.66 4.00 5.37
N TRP A 223 -4.53 4.22 6.05
CA TRP A 223 -3.31 3.44 5.83
C TRP A 223 -3.49 2.00 6.32
N ARG A 224 -4.13 1.80 7.48
CA ARG A 224 -4.49 0.46 7.99
C ARG A 224 -5.49 -0.21 7.06
N TYR A 225 -6.51 0.54 6.62
CA TYR A 225 -7.50 0.04 5.66
C TYR A 225 -6.84 -0.49 4.38
N LEU A 226 -5.86 0.22 3.81
CA LEU A 226 -5.14 -0.20 2.61
C LEU A 226 -4.35 -1.51 2.82
N VAL A 227 -3.75 -1.72 4.00
CA VAL A 227 -3.08 -3.00 4.30
C VAL A 227 -4.08 -4.10 4.55
N MET A 228 -5.18 -3.83 5.26
CA MET A 228 -6.25 -4.80 5.46
C MET A 228 -6.90 -5.24 4.15
N ALA A 229 -7.11 -4.30 3.20
CA ALA A 229 -7.68 -4.60 1.89
C ALA A 229 -6.86 -5.64 1.10
N GLN A 230 -5.54 -5.70 1.28
CA GLN A 230 -4.70 -6.74 0.67
C GLN A 230 -4.98 -8.14 1.23
N GLY A 231 -5.41 -8.25 2.49
CA GLY A 231 -5.80 -9.50 3.13
C GLY A 231 -7.26 -9.89 2.90
N HIS A 232 -8.10 -8.95 2.47
CA HIS A 232 -9.55 -9.14 2.32
C HIS A 232 -9.94 -10.35 1.47
N PRO A 233 -9.35 -10.61 0.29
CA PRO A 233 -9.71 -11.78 -0.53
C PRO A 233 -9.53 -13.11 0.21
N SER A 234 -8.49 -13.22 1.03
CA SER A 234 -8.20 -14.44 1.80
C SER A 234 -9.25 -14.70 2.88
N ILE A 235 -9.71 -13.65 3.56
CA ILE A 235 -10.75 -13.75 4.59
C ILE A 235 -12.12 -14.02 3.96
N VAL A 236 -12.41 -13.40 2.82
CA VAL A 236 -13.66 -13.66 2.07
C VAL A 236 -13.72 -15.12 1.66
N LYS A 237 -12.63 -15.68 1.12
CA LYS A 237 -12.59 -17.10 0.77
C LYS A 237 -12.89 -18.01 1.97
N GLN A 238 -12.27 -17.73 3.13
CA GLN A 238 -12.55 -18.47 4.37
C GLN A 238 -14.01 -18.31 4.84
N ALA A 239 -14.57 -17.11 4.71
CA ALA A 239 -15.98 -16.85 5.02
C ALA A 239 -16.91 -17.63 4.09
N LEU A 240 -16.64 -17.65 2.79
CA LEU A 240 -17.41 -18.42 1.80
C LEU A 240 -17.34 -19.93 2.09
N GLU A 241 -16.17 -20.45 2.44
CA GLU A 241 -16.01 -21.85 2.85
C GLU A 241 -16.84 -22.18 4.11
N ALA A 242 -16.84 -21.29 5.12
CA ALA A 242 -17.66 -21.47 6.31
C ALA A 242 -19.16 -21.39 6.00
N ILE A 243 -19.58 -20.40 5.21
CA ILE A 243 -20.97 -20.21 4.78
C ILE A 243 -21.46 -21.42 3.97
N SER A 244 -20.61 -21.97 3.09
CA SER A 244 -20.93 -23.15 2.29
C SER A 244 -21.30 -24.37 3.14
N LYS A 245 -20.73 -24.49 4.33
CA LYS A 245 -21.00 -25.62 5.24
C LYS A 245 -22.29 -25.44 6.03
N SER A 246 -22.65 -24.19 6.35
CA SER A 246 -23.71 -23.86 7.30
C SER A 246 -25.06 -23.51 6.65
N TYR A 247 -25.07 -23.05 5.40
CA TYR A 247 -26.29 -22.55 4.75
C TYR A 247 -26.57 -23.28 3.42
N MET A 248 -27.87 -23.44 3.11
CA MET A 248 -28.33 -23.97 1.82
C MET A 248 -28.68 -22.84 0.84
N THR A 249 -29.32 -21.80 1.36
CA THR A 249 -29.76 -20.61 0.61
C THR A 249 -29.61 -19.37 1.50
N MET A 250 -29.31 -18.21 0.92
CA MET A 250 -29.31 -16.94 1.65
C MET A 250 -29.60 -15.77 0.71
N LYS A 251 -30.02 -14.61 1.25
CA LYS A 251 -30.18 -13.40 0.43
C LYS A 251 -28.82 -12.86 -0.03
N VAL A 252 -28.76 -12.30 -1.24
CA VAL A 252 -27.55 -11.66 -1.79
C VAL A 252 -27.09 -10.53 -0.85
N SER A 253 -28.01 -9.67 -0.40
CA SER A 253 -27.72 -8.56 0.52
C SER A 253 -27.08 -9.02 1.84
N SER A 254 -27.52 -10.15 2.40
CA SER A 254 -26.91 -10.72 3.60
C SER A 254 -25.49 -11.23 3.34
N LEU A 255 -25.25 -11.84 2.19
CA LEU A 255 -23.92 -12.34 1.81
C LEU A 255 -22.95 -11.18 1.58
N GLU A 256 -23.36 -10.14 0.86
CA GLU A 256 -22.56 -8.93 0.64
C GLU A 256 -22.26 -8.23 1.97
N THR A 257 -23.22 -8.20 2.89
CA THR A 257 -23.01 -7.67 4.24
C THR A 257 -22.00 -8.51 5.02
N LEU A 258 -22.08 -9.85 4.97
CA LEU A 258 -21.16 -10.72 5.71
C LEU A 258 -19.74 -10.73 5.14
N THR A 259 -19.57 -10.42 3.85
CA THR A 259 -18.27 -10.45 3.16
C THR A 259 -17.65 -9.07 2.97
N ALA A 260 -18.44 -7.99 3.08
CA ALA A 260 -18.07 -6.63 2.68
C ALA A 260 -17.63 -6.53 1.21
N CYS A 261 -18.20 -7.39 0.34
CA CYS A 261 -17.93 -7.43 -1.09
C CYS A 261 -19.22 -7.30 -1.87
N SER A 262 -19.14 -6.75 -3.08
CA SER A 262 -20.23 -6.85 -4.04
C SER A 262 -20.28 -8.26 -4.65
N TRP A 263 -21.45 -8.67 -5.15
CA TRP A 263 -21.59 -9.96 -5.84
C TRP A 263 -20.57 -10.18 -6.98
N PRO A 264 -20.30 -9.21 -7.88
CA PRO A 264 -19.24 -9.36 -8.89
C PRO A 264 -17.86 -9.66 -8.29
N ASP A 265 -17.49 -8.99 -7.20
CA ASP A 265 -16.20 -9.21 -6.54
C ASP A 265 -16.11 -10.60 -5.91
N LEU A 266 -17.22 -11.12 -5.38
CA LEU A 266 -17.28 -12.48 -4.85
C LEU A 266 -16.98 -13.53 -5.92
N LEU A 267 -17.46 -13.34 -7.16
CA LEU A 267 -17.13 -14.22 -8.28
C LEU A 267 -15.63 -14.18 -8.60
N ASN A 268 -15.02 -12.99 -8.57
CA ASN A 268 -13.58 -12.83 -8.76
C ASN A 268 -12.76 -13.53 -7.67
N TYR A 269 -13.30 -13.61 -6.45
CA TYR A 269 -12.69 -14.33 -5.33
C TYR A 269 -12.96 -15.84 -5.32
N GLY A 270 -13.55 -16.38 -6.39
CA GLY A 270 -13.76 -17.82 -6.57
C GLY A 270 -15.03 -18.34 -5.89
N CYS A 271 -16.04 -17.50 -5.69
CA CYS A 271 -17.36 -17.95 -5.23
C CYS A 271 -18.00 -18.88 -6.27
N THR A 272 -18.42 -20.07 -5.84
CA THR A 272 -19.08 -21.08 -6.68
C THR A 272 -20.60 -21.07 -6.56
N PHE A 273 -21.17 -20.14 -5.80
CA PHE A 273 -22.60 -20.11 -5.52
C PHE A 273 -23.38 -19.57 -6.73
N THR A 274 -24.60 -20.06 -6.92
CA THR A 274 -25.47 -19.61 -8.02
C THR A 274 -26.47 -18.58 -7.52
N ARG A 275 -26.63 -17.49 -8.27
CA ARG A 275 -27.61 -16.44 -7.97
C ARG A 275 -28.92 -16.70 -8.71
N GLU A 276 -30.00 -16.80 -7.96
CA GLU A 276 -31.38 -16.88 -8.44
C GLU A 276 -32.11 -15.62 -7.92
N ASN A 277 -32.16 -14.57 -8.73
CA ASN A 277 -32.72 -13.26 -8.40
C ASN A 277 -32.06 -12.60 -7.16
N ASP A 278 -32.78 -12.52 -6.04
CA ASP A 278 -32.32 -11.98 -4.74
C ASP A 278 -31.79 -13.08 -3.80
N THR A 279 -31.87 -14.35 -4.21
CA THR A 279 -31.43 -15.49 -3.40
C THR A 279 -30.19 -16.13 -4.01
N VAL A 280 -29.20 -16.38 -3.17
CA VAL A 280 -28.01 -17.18 -3.50
C VAL A 280 -28.28 -18.62 -3.06
N VAL A 281 -28.22 -19.53 -4.02
CA VAL A 281 -28.25 -20.97 -3.76
C VAL A 281 -26.82 -21.45 -3.55
N ILE A 282 -26.54 -21.87 -2.33
CA ILE A 282 -25.22 -22.28 -1.86
C ILE A 282 -25.07 -23.79 -2.03
N ARG A 283 -26.10 -24.55 -1.64
CA ARG A 283 -26.14 -26.01 -1.77
C ARG A 283 -27.53 -26.46 -2.17
N ARG A 284 -27.61 -27.37 -3.13
CA ARG A 284 -28.85 -28.10 -3.47
C ARG A 284 -28.86 -29.44 -2.74
N ARG A 285 -30.03 -29.86 -2.24
CA ARG A 285 -30.20 -31.22 -1.72
C ARG A 285 -30.00 -32.19 -2.88
N ASN A 286 -29.15 -33.20 -2.67
CA ASN A 286 -28.95 -34.26 -3.65
C ASN A 286 -30.24 -35.10 -3.69
N THR A 287 -31.05 -34.95 -4.73
CA THR A 287 -32.37 -35.62 -4.85
C THR A 287 -32.27 -37.10 -5.25
N ASN A 288 -31.06 -37.66 -5.36
CA ASN A 288 -30.84 -39.03 -5.84
C ASN A 288 -31.12 -40.17 -4.84
N THR A 289 -31.41 -39.89 -3.56
CA THR A 289 -31.68 -40.94 -2.56
C THR A 289 -33.16 -41.20 -2.29
N ALA A 290 -34.09 -40.42 -2.86
CA ALA A 290 -35.52 -40.55 -2.57
C ALA A 290 -36.33 -41.36 -3.61
N ARG A 291 -35.76 -41.70 -4.78
CA ARG A 291 -36.46 -42.48 -5.82
C ARG A 291 -36.16 -43.98 -5.83
N ALA A 292 -35.23 -44.46 -5.02
CA ALA A 292 -34.88 -45.89 -4.96
C ALA A 292 -35.80 -46.72 -4.03
N SER A 293 -36.66 -46.09 -3.23
CA SER A 293 -37.52 -46.78 -2.27
C SER A 293 -39.00 -46.88 -2.69
N SER A 294 -39.35 -46.46 -3.91
CA SER A 294 -40.74 -46.41 -4.39
C SER A 294 -41.13 -47.52 -5.38
N ASN A 295 -40.19 -48.36 -5.81
CA ASN A 295 -40.42 -49.41 -6.81
C ASN A 295 -40.20 -50.83 -6.25
N ASN A 296 -40.77 -51.13 -5.09
CA ASN A 296 -40.98 -52.52 -4.66
C ASN A 296 -42.30 -52.60 -3.88
N LYS A 297 -43.41 -52.64 -4.62
CA LYS A 297 -44.70 -53.15 -4.19
C LYS A 297 -45.26 -54.00 -5.32
#